data_AF-A0A4P5NZN5-F1
#
_entry.id   AF-A0A4P5NZN5-F1
#
_cell.length_a   1.000
_cell.length_b   1.000
_cell.length_c   1.000
_cell.angle_alpha   90.00
_cell.angle_beta   90.00
_cell.angle_gamma   90.00
#
_symmetry.space_group_name_H-M   'P 1'
#
loop_
_entity.id
_entity.type
_entity.pdbx_description
1 polymer ?
#
loop_
_entity_poly.entity_id
_entity_poly.type
_entity_poly.pdbx_seq_one_letter_code
_entity_poly.pdbx_strand_id
1 'polypeptide(L)'
;MTYPGEKAFEVFEKKYGADAGTEVMERIADAMWDQKGNDRLIISNIHTINACNHVVDGDIEHAGEWFSFSIESGDRNGTVIHGWGPLDEVSPYKPEPPVIYEMVPRDRDLELRNPSMFRVYLHWRDADWFKEMCRSYNYDRYAQPGGKIEGYYRDKAAKRGLAWTTREDAKERIDAFRSISA
;
A
#
# COMPACT_ATOMS: atom_id res chain seq x y z
N MET A 1 -11.57 12.55 -2.88
CA MET A 1 -11.12 12.83 -1.50
C MET A 1 -9.94 13.76 -1.68
N THR A 2 -10.03 15.02 -1.27
CA THR A 2 -8.94 16.00 -1.43
C THR A 2 -8.07 15.92 -0.20
N TYR A 3 -6.76 15.72 -0.36
CA TYR A 3 -5.84 15.57 0.75
C TYR A 3 -5.53 16.95 1.39
N PRO A 4 -5.25 17.02 2.70
CA PRO A 4 -4.86 18.28 3.35
C PRO A 4 -3.65 18.95 2.66
N GLY A 5 -2.70 18.14 2.16
CA GLY A 5 -1.54 18.60 1.41
C GLY A 5 -1.89 19.27 0.08
N GLU A 6 -2.85 18.74 -0.69
CA GLU A 6 -3.29 19.36 -1.96
C GLU A 6 -3.82 20.77 -1.75
N LYS A 7 -4.64 20.99 -0.71
CA LYS A 7 -5.17 22.33 -0.41
C LYS A 7 -4.07 23.29 0.03
N ALA A 8 -3.09 22.82 0.79
CA ALA A 8 -1.94 23.64 1.17
C ALA A 8 -1.05 23.96 -0.03
N PHE A 9 -0.92 23.04 -0.98
CA PHE A 9 -0.22 23.26 -2.23
C PHE A 9 -0.93 24.26 -3.14
N GLU A 10 -2.27 24.22 -3.23
CA GLU A 10 -3.03 25.25 -3.94
C GLU A 10 -2.78 26.67 -3.37
N VAL A 11 -2.50 26.79 -2.07
CA VAL A 11 -2.14 28.07 -1.45
C VAL A 11 -0.75 28.52 -1.90
N PHE A 12 0.20 27.58 -2.01
CA PHE A 12 1.52 27.84 -2.60
C PHE A 12 1.40 28.30 -4.05
N GLU A 13 0.63 27.61 -4.89
CA GLU A 13 0.41 27.99 -6.29
C GLU A 13 -0.28 29.35 -6.42
N LYS A 14 -1.21 29.69 -5.53
CA LYS A 14 -1.81 31.04 -5.50
C LYS A 14 -0.81 32.13 -5.12
N LYS A 15 0.21 31.81 -4.31
CA LYS A 15 1.24 32.77 -3.86
C LYS A 15 2.34 32.96 -4.91
N TYR A 16 2.82 31.87 -5.53
CA TYR A 16 3.99 31.88 -6.42
C TYR A 16 3.68 31.63 -7.90
N GLY A 17 2.47 31.20 -8.23
CA GLY A 17 2.04 30.83 -9.57
C GLY A 17 2.08 29.32 -9.82
N ALA A 18 1.26 28.85 -10.76
CA ALA A 18 1.21 27.44 -11.16
C ALA A 18 2.52 26.94 -11.80
N ASP A 19 3.25 27.81 -12.50
CA ASP A 19 4.55 27.47 -13.07
C ASP A 19 5.58 27.13 -11.98
N ALA A 20 5.55 27.85 -10.85
CA ALA A 20 6.39 27.55 -9.69
C ALA A 20 5.98 26.23 -9.02
N GLY A 21 4.68 25.93 -8.97
CA GLY A 21 4.17 24.63 -8.51
C GLY A 21 4.72 23.47 -9.36
N THR A 22 4.69 23.64 -10.68
CA THR A 22 5.23 22.66 -11.63
C THR A 22 6.74 22.48 -11.45
N GLU A 23 7.50 23.58 -11.39
CA GLU A 23 8.95 23.54 -11.20
C GLU A 23 9.35 22.78 -9.93
N VAL A 24 8.66 23.04 -8.81
CA VAL A 24 8.97 22.38 -7.54
C VAL A 24 8.66 20.88 -7.61
N MET A 25 7.53 20.50 -8.21
CA MET A 25 7.18 19.09 -8.38
C MET A 25 8.18 18.35 -9.29
N GLU A 26 8.62 18.98 -10.37
CA GLU A 26 9.66 18.43 -11.26
C GLU A 26 10.99 18.24 -10.50
N ARG A 27 11.42 19.25 -9.72
CA ARG A 27 12.64 19.14 -8.90
C ARG A 27 12.58 17.99 -7.89
N ILE A 28 11.42 17.78 -7.26
CA ILE A 28 11.22 16.66 -6.31
C ILE A 28 11.25 15.33 -7.06
N ALA A 29 10.60 15.23 -8.22
CA ALA A 29 10.58 14.02 -9.03
C ALA A 29 11.99 13.63 -9.51
N ASP A 30 12.78 14.60 -9.99
CA ASP A 30 14.15 14.40 -10.42
C ASP A 30 15.04 13.90 -9.27
N ALA A 31 14.95 14.53 -8.10
CA ALA A 31 15.73 14.13 -6.93
C ALA A 31 15.34 12.76 -6.37
N MET A 32 14.06 12.39 -6.47
CA MET A 32 13.59 11.05 -6.14
C MET A 32 14.22 10.01 -7.07
N TRP A 33 14.28 10.29 -8.38
CA TRP A 33 14.85 9.38 -9.37
C TRP A 33 16.36 9.21 -9.20
N ASP A 34 17.08 10.31 -9.02
CA ASP A 34 18.53 10.31 -8.85
C ASP A 34 18.99 9.91 -7.43
N GLN A 35 18.04 9.79 -6.49
CA GLN A 35 18.27 9.59 -5.05
C GLN A 35 19.30 10.59 -4.47
N LYS A 36 19.30 11.81 -5.00
CA LYS A 36 20.24 12.85 -4.63
C LYS A 36 19.49 14.16 -4.40
N GLY A 37 19.53 14.62 -3.16
CA GLY A 37 19.21 16.01 -2.84
C GLY A 37 20.33 16.96 -3.27
N ASN A 38 20.07 18.25 -3.11
CA ASN A 38 21.06 19.32 -3.18
C ASN A 38 20.84 20.31 -2.02
N ASP A 39 21.63 21.38 -1.93
CA ASP A 39 21.57 22.34 -0.83
C ASP A 39 20.20 23.06 -0.69
N ARG A 40 19.30 22.90 -1.67
CA ARG A 40 17.96 23.51 -1.73
C ARG A 40 16.84 22.48 -1.81
N LEU A 41 17.16 21.20 -1.67
CA LEU A 41 16.21 20.09 -1.69
C LEU A 41 16.79 18.91 -0.94
N ILE A 42 16.21 18.60 0.21
CA ILE A 42 16.65 17.54 1.10
C ILE A 42 15.61 16.43 1.05
N ILE A 43 16.04 15.22 0.66
CA ILE A 43 15.19 14.03 0.78
C ILE A 43 15.51 13.38 2.11
N SER A 44 14.53 13.35 3.02
CA SER A 44 14.69 12.81 4.37
C SER A 44 14.30 11.35 4.45
N ASN A 45 13.32 10.92 3.64
CA ASN A 45 12.83 9.54 3.62
C ASN A 45 12.26 9.17 2.25
N ILE A 46 12.45 7.91 1.85
CA ILE A 46 11.79 7.31 0.68
C ILE A 46 11.16 6.00 1.15
N HIS A 47 9.85 5.98 1.24
CA HIS A 47 9.07 4.80 1.56
C HIS A 47 8.60 4.11 0.27
N THR A 48 8.92 2.84 0.09
CA THR A 48 8.45 2.05 -1.06
C THR A 48 7.17 1.30 -0.71
N ILE A 49 6.05 1.68 -1.33
CA ILE A 49 4.77 0.98 -1.21
C ILE A 49 4.81 -0.31 -2.04
N ASN A 50 5.30 -0.20 -3.28
CA ASN A 50 5.60 -1.33 -4.17
C ASN A 50 6.60 -0.91 -5.26
N ALA A 51 6.95 -1.82 -6.17
CA ALA A 51 7.97 -1.56 -7.20
C ALA A 51 7.69 -0.37 -8.14
N CYS A 52 6.47 0.16 -8.19
CA CYS A 52 6.14 1.35 -8.98
C CYS A 52 5.49 2.47 -8.17
N ASN A 53 5.46 2.38 -6.83
CA ASN A 53 4.82 3.42 -6.00
C ASN A 53 5.69 3.71 -4.78
N HIS A 54 6.06 4.97 -4.62
CA HIS A 54 6.91 5.46 -3.54
C HIS A 54 6.29 6.70 -2.90
N VAL A 55 6.52 6.88 -1.60
CA VAL A 55 6.27 8.14 -0.90
C VAL A 55 7.60 8.74 -0.51
N VAL A 56 7.78 10.02 -0.83
CA VAL A 56 9.00 10.77 -0.55
C VAL A 56 8.66 11.87 0.43
N ASP A 57 9.41 11.92 1.53
CA ASP A 57 9.37 13.01 2.49
C ASP A 57 10.65 13.84 2.35
N GLY A 58 10.54 15.15 2.54
CA GLY A 58 11.68 16.04 2.42
C GLY A 58 11.34 17.49 2.63
N ASP A 59 12.35 18.33 2.39
CA ASP A 59 12.26 19.77 2.49
C ASP A 59 12.81 20.41 1.20
N ILE A 60 12.17 21.47 0.73
CA ILE A 60 12.60 22.20 -0.47
C ILE A 60 12.59 23.70 -0.23
N GLU A 61 13.59 24.38 -0.78
CA GLU A 61 13.66 25.84 -0.83
C GLU A 61 13.10 26.36 -2.15
N HIS A 62 12.20 27.36 -2.02
CA HIS A 62 11.70 28.17 -3.12
C HIS A 62 11.58 29.63 -2.70
N ALA A 63 12.20 30.53 -3.48
CA ALA A 63 12.15 31.98 -3.28
C ALA A 63 12.57 32.46 -1.87
N GLY A 64 13.53 31.78 -1.23
CA GLY A 64 14.06 32.05 0.10
C GLY A 64 13.26 31.43 1.25
N GLU A 65 12.17 30.71 0.95
CA GLU A 65 11.31 30.05 1.94
C GLU A 65 11.49 28.52 1.84
N TRP A 66 11.51 27.86 3.00
CA TRP A 66 11.60 26.41 3.11
C TRP A 66 10.24 25.78 3.37
N PHE A 67 9.96 24.70 2.65
CA PHE A 67 8.72 23.94 2.74
C PHE A 67 9.02 22.47 2.99
N SER A 68 8.33 21.87 3.95
CA SER A 68 8.32 20.42 4.12
C SER A 68 7.23 19.80 3.25
N PHE A 69 7.50 18.60 2.72
CA PHE A 69 6.59 17.89 1.85
C PHE A 69 6.55 16.38 2.13
N SER A 70 5.43 15.77 1.76
CA SER A 70 5.24 14.33 1.68
C SER A 70 4.42 14.01 0.43
N ILE A 71 5.03 13.36 -0.55
CA ILE A 71 4.46 13.17 -1.89
C ILE A 71 4.56 11.70 -2.29
N GLU A 72 3.43 11.11 -2.68
CA GLU A 72 3.38 9.81 -3.33
C GLU A 72 3.51 9.99 -4.84
N SER A 73 4.35 9.16 -5.45
CA SER A 73 4.51 9.09 -6.90
C SER A 73 4.46 7.63 -7.35
N GLY A 74 3.65 7.35 -8.36
CA GLY A 74 3.57 6.04 -8.98
C GLY A 74 2.36 5.79 -9.86
N ASP A 75 2.27 4.58 -10.41
CA ASP A 75 1.21 4.21 -11.37
C ASP A 75 -0.17 4.00 -10.72
N ARG A 76 -0.25 3.90 -9.39
CA ARG A 76 -1.52 3.62 -8.70
C ARG A 76 -2.45 4.83 -8.72
N ASN A 77 -1.91 5.97 -8.32
CA ASN A 77 -2.67 7.21 -8.12
C ASN A 77 -2.09 8.40 -8.89
N GLY A 78 -1.00 8.21 -9.65
CA GLY A 78 -0.20 9.30 -10.20
C GLY A 78 0.63 9.96 -9.11
N THR A 79 0.63 11.30 -9.10
CA THR A 79 1.26 12.11 -8.04
C THR A 79 0.19 12.55 -7.04
N VAL A 80 0.39 12.24 -5.75
CA VAL A 80 -0.51 12.63 -4.66
C VAL A 80 0.27 13.40 -3.61
N ILE A 81 -0.24 14.56 -3.21
CA ILE A 81 0.39 15.41 -2.18
C ILE A 81 -0.25 15.08 -0.83
N HIS A 82 0.40 14.22 -0.05
CA HIS A 82 -0.04 13.87 1.31
C HIS A 82 0.13 15.04 2.27
N GLY A 83 1.24 15.77 2.15
CA GLY A 83 1.57 16.90 3.00
C GLY A 83 2.36 17.98 2.27
N TRP A 84 2.01 19.23 2.54
CA TRP A 84 2.73 20.42 2.09
C TRP A 84 2.56 21.52 3.12
N GLY A 85 3.65 22.20 3.48
CA GLY A 85 3.58 23.29 4.45
C GLY A 85 4.94 23.92 4.74
N PRO A 86 5.00 24.89 5.65
CA PRO A 86 6.25 25.43 6.17
C PRO A 86 7.18 24.34 6.71
N LEU A 87 8.48 24.65 6.76
CA LEU A 87 9.50 23.76 7.32
C LEU A 87 9.08 23.22 8.70
N ASP A 88 9.27 21.92 8.90
CA ASP A 88 8.95 21.14 10.10
C ASP A 88 7.45 21.01 10.44
N GLU A 89 6.53 21.53 9.61
CA GLU A 89 5.08 21.41 9.84
C GLU A 89 4.46 20.16 9.19
N VAL A 90 5.16 19.50 8.27
CA VAL A 90 4.70 18.26 7.65
C VAL A 90 5.28 17.07 8.39
N SER A 91 4.41 16.25 8.97
CA SER A 91 4.81 14.98 9.57
C SER A 91 5.25 13.99 8.48
N PRO A 92 6.33 13.21 8.70
CA PRO A 92 6.75 12.16 7.77
C PRO A 92 5.63 11.16 7.50
N TYR A 93 5.66 10.57 6.31
CA TYR A 93 4.70 9.53 5.93
C TYR A 93 4.78 8.35 6.89
N LYS A 94 3.61 7.97 7.42
CA LYS A 94 3.45 6.77 8.27
C LYS A 94 2.74 5.70 7.45
N PRO A 95 3.47 4.72 6.90
CA PRO A 95 2.85 3.64 6.15
C PRO A 95 1.92 2.84 7.06
N GLU A 96 0.75 2.48 6.53
CA GLU A 96 -0.08 1.48 7.18
C GLU A 96 0.66 0.13 7.20
N PRO A 97 0.53 -0.67 8.26
CA PRO A 97 1.05 -2.03 8.27
C PRO A 97 0.53 -2.82 7.07
N PRO A 98 1.35 -3.69 6.45
CA PRO A 98 0.89 -4.49 5.33
C PRO A 98 -0.27 -5.39 5.76
N VAL A 99 -1.40 -5.27 5.08
CA VAL A 99 -2.55 -6.16 5.24
C VAL A 99 -2.18 -7.54 4.73
N ILE A 100 -2.22 -8.53 5.63
CA ILE A 100 -1.87 -9.91 5.29
C ILE A 100 -3.13 -10.66 4.86
N TYR A 101 -3.04 -11.36 3.73
CA TYR A 101 -4.13 -12.13 3.17
C TYR A 101 -3.91 -13.63 3.35
N GLU A 102 -5.01 -14.36 3.50
CA GLU A 102 -5.05 -15.82 3.52
C GLU A 102 -6.10 -16.36 2.57
N MET A 103 -5.91 -17.61 2.15
CA MET A 103 -6.92 -18.33 1.40
C MET A 103 -7.88 -19.01 2.37
N VAL A 104 -9.17 -18.87 2.14
CA VAL A 104 -10.23 -19.56 2.87
C VAL A 104 -11.20 -20.22 1.89
N PRO A 105 -12.04 -21.17 2.32
CA PRO A 105 -13.08 -21.72 1.45
C PRO A 105 -14.00 -20.62 0.91
N ARG A 106 -14.34 -20.70 -0.38
CA ARG A 106 -15.22 -19.71 -1.02
C ARG A 106 -16.64 -19.76 -0.48
N ASP A 107 -17.16 -20.95 -0.25
CA ASP A 107 -18.42 -21.13 0.47
C ASP A 107 -18.20 -20.71 1.92
N ARG A 108 -18.88 -19.65 2.37
CA ARG A 108 -18.74 -19.07 3.72
C ARG A 108 -19.34 -19.94 4.81
N ASP A 109 -20.23 -20.86 4.45
CA ASP A 109 -20.94 -21.74 5.39
C ASP A 109 -20.42 -23.18 5.30
N LEU A 110 -19.27 -23.40 4.66
CA LEU A 110 -18.73 -24.75 4.42
C LEU A 110 -18.59 -25.56 5.71
N GLU A 111 -18.17 -24.91 6.78
CA GLU A 111 -18.06 -25.47 8.12
C GLU A 111 -19.36 -26.08 8.64
N LEU A 112 -20.51 -25.47 8.32
CA LEU A 112 -21.84 -25.92 8.74
C LEU A 112 -22.42 -26.92 7.76
N ARG A 113 -22.25 -26.68 6.45
CA ARG A 113 -22.84 -27.50 5.38
C ARG A 113 -22.07 -28.79 5.12
N ASN A 114 -20.74 -28.76 5.24
CA ASN A 114 -19.87 -29.90 5.02
C ASN A 114 -18.62 -29.85 5.93
N PRO A 115 -18.78 -30.17 7.23
CA PRO A 115 -17.68 -30.12 8.21
C PRO A 115 -16.47 -30.97 7.83
N SER A 116 -16.69 -32.11 7.17
CA SER A 116 -15.60 -33.00 6.72
C SER A 116 -14.70 -32.32 5.69
N MET A 117 -15.28 -31.60 4.73
CA MET A 117 -14.51 -30.81 3.77
C MET A 117 -13.83 -29.62 4.42
N PHE A 118 -14.45 -29.00 5.43
CA PHE A 118 -13.80 -27.94 6.19
C PHE A 118 -12.55 -28.46 6.96
N ARG A 119 -12.59 -29.70 7.48
CA ARG A 119 -11.39 -30.34 8.07
C ARG A 119 -10.28 -30.59 7.05
N VAL A 120 -10.61 -30.96 5.81
CA VAL A 120 -9.62 -31.06 4.72
C VAL A 120 -8.95 -29.70 4.47
N TYR A 121 -9.73 -28.62 4.46
CA TYR A 121 -9.17 -27.26 4.38
C TYR A 121 -8.21 -26.95 5.55
N LEU A 122 -8.56 -27.32 6.79
CA LEU A 122 -7.66 -27.14 7.92
C LEU A 122 -6.34 -27.90 7.74
N HIS A 123 -6.37 -29.13 7.21
CA HIS A 123 -5.16 -29.88 6.87
C HIS A 123 -4.34 -29.20 5.75
N TRP A 124 -4.99 -28.59 4.76
CA TRP A 124 -4.28 -27.83 3.73
C TRP A 124 -3.52 -26.65 4.29
N ARG A 125 -4.03 -25.96 5.32
CA ARG A 125 -3.32 -24.82 5.93
C ARG A 125 -1.97 -25.20 6.53
N ASP A 126 -1.83 -26.44 6.97
CA ASP A 126 -0.57 -26.97 7.51
C ASP A 126 0.40 -27.43 6.43
N ALA A 127 -0.07 -27.63 5.19
CA ALA A 127 0.75 -28.07 4.08
C ALA A 127 1.65 -26.96 3.52
N ASP A 128 2.86 -27.33 3.11
CA ASP A 128 3.88 -26.37 2.64
C ASP A 128 3.44 -25.58 1.41
N TRP A 129 2.80 -26.25 0.44
CA TRP A 129 2.31 -25.59 -0.78
C TRP A 129 1.31 -24.47 -0.47
N PHE A 130 0.52 -24.62 0.60
CA PHE A 130 -0.48 -23.64 1.00
C PHE A 130 0.18 -22.45 1.67
N LYS A 131 1.09 -22.72 2.61
CA LYS A 131 1.90 -21.71 3.29
C LYS A 131 2.72 -20.91 2.29
N GLU A 132 3.35 -21.58 1.33
CA GLU A 132 4.12 -20.97 0.25
C GLU A 132 3.22 -20.09 -0.61
N MET A 133 2.05 -20.58 -1.07
CA MET A 133 1.14 -19.78 -1.87
C MET A 133 0.64 -18.52 -1.15
N CYS A 134 0.32 -18.61 0.15
CA CYS A 134 0.01 -17.44 0.97
C CYS A 134 1.21 -16.48 1.08
N ARG A 135 2.41 -16.97 1.33
CA ARG A 135 3.62 -16.14 1.42
C ARG A 135 3.92 -15.44 0.10
N SER A 136 3.90 -16.15 -1.01
CA SER A 136 4.16 -15.59 -2.34
C SER A 136 3.13 -14.56 -2.74
N TYR A 137 1.83 -14.77 -2.47
CA TYR A 137 0.82 -13.75 -2.75
C TYR A 137 1.06 -12.47 -1.95
N ASN A 138 1.32 -12.60 -0.64
CA ASN A 138 1.58 -11.45 0.21
C ASN A 138 2.86 -10.72 -0.21
N TYR A 139 3.91 -11.43 -0.64
CA TYR A 139 5.10 -10.79 -1.18
C TYR A 139 4.82 -10.10 -2.52
N ASP A 140 4.28 -10.82 -3.51
CA ASP A 140 4.08 -10.34 -4.87
C ASP A 140 3.11 -9.16 -4.94
N ARG A 141 2.10 -9.11 -4.07
CA ARG A 141 1.18 -7.96 -4.00
C ARG A 141 1.90 -6.65 -3.65
N TYR A 142 2.97 -6.70 -2.86
CA TYR A 142 3.80 -5.54 -2.54
C TYR A 142 5.00 -5.40 -3.47
N ALA A 143 5.49 -6.49 -4.06
CA ALA A 143 6.67 -6.44 -4.93
C ALA A 143 6.34 -6.15 -6.40
N GLN A 144 5.12 -6.46 -6.88
CA GLN A 144 4.75 -6.35 -8.28
C GLN A 144 3.39 -5.66 -8.44
N PRO A 145 3.34 -4.47 -9.06
CA PRO A 145 2.09 -3.77 -9.28
C PRO A 145 1.24 -4.47 -10.34
N GLY A 146 -0.07 -4.50 -10.08
CA GLY A 146 -1.09 -4.68 -11.11
C GLY A 146 -2.11 -5.78 -10.83
N GLY A 147 -3.32 -5.57 -11.36
CA GLY A 147 -4.43 -6.53 -11.27
C GLY A 147 -4.14 -7.90 -11.90
N LYS A 148 -3.05 -8.06 -12.66
CA LYS A 148 -2.62 -9.34 -13.24
C LYS A 148 -2.12 -10.33 -12.18
N ILE A 149 -1.32 -9.87 -11.21
CA ILE A 149 -0.85 -10.72 -10.11
C ILE A 149 -2.02 -11.10 -9.21
N GLU A 150 -2.87 -10.13 -8.87
CA GLU A 150 -4.07 -10.41 -8.09
C GLU A 150 -5.02 -11.38 -8.80
N GLY A 151 -5.20 -11.22 -10.12
CA GLY A 151 -5.97 -12.15 -10.95
C GLY A 151 -5.37 -13.56 -10.95
N TYR A 152 -4.07 -13.68 -11.16
CA TYR A 152 -3.36 -14.97 -11.15
C TYR A 152 -3.57 -15.74 -9.85
N TYR A 153 -3.39 -15.09 -8.70
CA TYR A 153 -3.58 -15.72 -7.40
C TYR A 153 -5.05 -16.02 -7.11
N ARG A 154 -5.98 -15.15 -7.54
CA ARG A 154 -7.42 -15.38 -7.42
C ARG A 154 -7.85 -16.62 -8.22
N ASP A 155 -7.35 -16.79 -9.44
CA ASP A 155 -7.64 -17.95 -10.28
C ASP A 155 -7.04 -19.25 -9.72
N LYS A 156 -5.82 -19.18 -9.19
CA LYS A 156 -5.18 -20.32 -8.51
C LYS A 156 -5.96 -20.78 -7.28
N ALA A 157 -6.46 -19.85 -6.47
CA ALA A 157 -7.31 -20.15 -5.33
C ALA A 157 -8.68 -20.71 -5.77
N ALA A 158 -9.29 -20.11 -6.79
CA ALA A 158 -10.58 -20.53 -7.34
C ALA A 158 -10.59 -21.99 -7.79
N LYS A 159 -9.51 -22.44 -8.47
CA LYS A 159 -9.33 -23.83 -8.91
C LYS A 159 -9.33 -24.85 -7.76
N ARG A 160 -9.13 -24.39 -6.51
CA ARG A 160 -9.14 -25.22 -5.29
C ARG A 160 -10.39 -24.98 -4.43
N GLY A 161 -11.38 -24.23 -4.93
CA GLY A 161 -12.57 -23.85 -4.16
C GLY A 161 -12.31 -22.80 -3.08
N LEU A 162 -11.19 -22.09 -3.18
CA LEU A 162 -10.75 -21.09 -2.20
C LEU A 162 -10.96 -19.65 -2.72
N ALA A 163 -10.91 -18.71 -1.80
CA ALA A 163 -10.93 -17.26 -2.03
C ALA A 163 -9.93 -16.57 -1.09
N TRP A 164 -9.39 -15.43 -1.52
CA TRP A 164 -8.51 -14.61 -0.69
C TRP A 164 -9.34 -13.69 0.20
N THR A 165 -8.98 -13.61 1.47
CA THR A 165 -9.53 -12.65 2.45
C THR A 165 -8.42 -12.17 3.37
N THR A 166 -8.66 -11.13 4.17
CA THR A 166 -7.71 -10.68 5.19
C THR A 166 -7.48 -11.78 6.23
N ARG A 167 -6.29 -11.81 6.83
CA ARG A 167 -5.95 -12.80 7.87
C ARG A 167 -6.87 -12.66 9.08
N GLU A 168 -7.27 -11.44 9.42
CA GLU A 168 -8.21 -11.14 10.50
C GLU A 168 -9.54 -11.85 10.27
N ASP A 169 -10.17 -11.66 9.11
CA ASP A 169 -11.44 -12.29 8.74
C ASP A 169 -11.30 -13.82 8.66
N ALA A 170 -10.17 -14.29 8.12
CA ALA A 170 -9.89 -15.72 8.06
C ALA A 170 -9.87 -16.35 9.45
N LYS A 171 -9.19 -15.69 10.40
CA LYS A 171 -9.07 -16.14 11.79
C LYS A 171 -10.41 -16.18 12.49
N GLU A 172 -11.21 -15.11 12.37
CA GLU A 172 -12.56 -15.05 12.96
C GLU A 172 -13.40 -16.26 12.55
N ARG A 173 -13.37 -16.61 11.26
CA ARG A 173 -14.11 -17.76 10.72
C ARG A 173 -13.62 -19.10 11.28
N ILE A 174 -12.32 -19.27 11.43
CA ILE A 174 -11.74 -20.49 12.00
C ILE A 174 -12.10 -20.64 13.48
N ASP A 175 -12.03 -19.54 14.23
CA ASP A 175 -12.36 -19.52 15.65
C ASP A 175 -13.86 -19.82 15.86
N ALA A 176 -14.74 -19.29 15.00
CA ALA A 176 -16.16 -19.63 14.98
C ALA A 176 -16.43 -21.13 14.73
N PHE A 177 -15.68 -21.78 13.83
CA PHE A 177 -15.81 -23.23 13.64
C PHE A 177 -15.36 -24.05 14.86
N ARG A 178 -14.25 -23.64 15.49
CA ARG A 178 -13.69 -24.33 16.66
C ARG A 178 -14.62 -24.25 17.87
N SER A 179 -15.31 -23.13 18.06
CA SER A 179 -16.27 -22.96 19.17
C SER A 179 -17.53 -23.81 19.01
N ILE A 180 -17.95 -24.11 17.77
CA ILE A 180 -19.09 -25.00 17.49
C ILE A 180 -18.70 -26.48 17.58
N SER A 181 -17.41 -26.81 17.39
CA SER A 181 -16.91 -28.18 17.36
C SER A 181 -16.34 -28.68 18.69
N ALA A 182 -16.28 -27.81 19.71
CA ALA A 182 -15.84 -28.10 21.07
C ALA A 182 -17.01 -28.55 21.95
#